data_AF-A0A2W6CBZ0-F1
#
_entry.id   AF-A0A2W6CBZ0-F1
#
_cell.length_a   1.000
_cell.length_b   1.000
_cell.length_c   1.000
_cell.angle_alpha   90.00
_cell.angle_beta   90.00
_cell.angle_gamma   90.00
#
_symmetry.space_group_name_H-M   'P 1'
#
loop_
_entity.id
_entity.type
_entity.pdbx_description
1 polymer ?
#
loop_
_entity_poly.entity_id
_entity_poly.type
_entity_poly.pdbx_seq_one_letter_code
_entity_poly.pdbx_strand_id
1 'polypeptide(L)'
;MLAAWEPGAHPTEAMKIDARAIDPNGEEASVSLVLAPEGTWLPFDDPAVSHAIRAVLLGRPADVLSTLLRDDFRFVGAITGVRGREGRLADDPFGRVFPSLRVHVGAGLLGRMLAAAGPTMQRHGSANPWPAGVFGS
;
A
#
# COMPACT_ATOMS: atom_id res chain seq x y z
N MET A 1 8.24 -14.73 -6.20
CA MET A 1 7.13 -14.71 -7.18
C MET A 1 5.94 -14.07 -6.49
N LEU A 2 5.33 -13.02 -7.08
CA LEU A 2 4.13 -12.37 -6.56
C LEU A 2 2.90 -12.93 -7.26
N ALA A 3 1.83 -13.17 -6.52
CA ALA A 3 0.54 -13.62 -7.04
C ALA A 3 -0.58 -13.03 -6.18
N ALA A 4 -1.77 -12.90 -6.78
CA ALA A 4 -2.98 -12.43 -6.12
C ALA A 4 -4.07 -13.48 -6.29
N TRP A 5 -4.96 -13.56 -5.31
CA TRP A 5 -6.10 -14.48 -5.29
C TRP A 5 -7.36 -13.71 -4.92
N GLU A 6 -8.48 -14.15 -5.47
CA GLU A 6 -9.79 -13.68 -5.05
C GLU A 6 -10.11 -14.15 -3.61
N PRO A 7 -11.00 -13.44 -2.89
CA PRO A 7 -11.48 -13.88 -1.57
C PRO A 7 -11.96 -15.34 -1.59
N GLY A 8 -11.54 -16.13 -0.62
CA GLY A 8 -11.95 -17.54 -0.46
C GLY A 8 -11.06 -18.60 -1.11
N ALA A 9 -10.09 -18.21 -1.96
CA ALA A 9 -9.16 -19.15 -2.61
C ALA A 9 -7.68 -18.93 -2.25
N HIS A 10 -7.41 -18.09 -1.23
CA HIS A 10 -6.04 -17.72 -0.84
C HIS A 10 -5.45 -18.68 0.20
N PRO A 11 -4.11 -18.90 0.20
CA PRO A 11 -3.42 -19.57 1.30
C PRO A 11 -3.61 -18.83 2.63
N THR A 12 -3.64 -19.54 3.76
CA THR A 12 -3.77 -18.95 5.12
C THR A 12 -2.69 -17.89 5.42
N GLU A 13 -1.55 -18.01 4.78
CA GLU A 13 -0.39 -17.11 4.94
C GLU A 13 -0.45 -15.86 4.04
N ALA A 14 -1.47 -15.75 3.18
CA ALA A 14 -1.60 -14.65 2.23
C ALA A 14 -1.86 -13.32 2.94
N MET A 15 -1.33 -12.25 2.35
CA MET A 15 -1.56 -10.88 2.80
C MET A 15 -2.76 -10.31 2.06
N LYS A 16 -3.62 -9.58 2.77
CA LYS A 16 -4.67 -8.76 2.19
C LYS A 16 -4.05 -7.54 1.53
N ILE A 17 -4.56 -7.20 0.35
CA ILE A 17 -4.22 -6.01 -0.43
C ILE A 17 -5.54 -5.38 -0.91
N ASP A 18 -5.55 -4.06 -1.16
CA ASP A 18 -6.69 -3.42 -1.80
C ASP A 18 -6.91 -4.02 -3.19
N ALA A 19 -8.10 -4.57 -3.45
CA ALA A 19 -8.41 -5.25 -4.70
C ALA A 19 -8.21 -4.34 -5.94
N ARG A 20 -8.37 -3.02 -5.79
CA ARG A 20 -8.15 -2.05 -6.88
C ARG A 20 -6.67 -1.90 -7.28
N ALA A 21 -5.75 -2.36 -6.42
CA ALA A 21 -4.33 -2.43 -6.78
C ALA A 21 -4.04 -3.56 -7.78
N ILE A 22 -4.94 -4.55 -7.89
CA ILE A 22 -4.77 -5.71 -8.76
C ILE A 22 -5.56 -5.50 -10.05
N ASP A 23 -4.90 -5.70 -11.20
CA ASP A 23 -5.53 -5.63 -12.51
C ASP A 23 -4.89 -6.70 -13.43
N PRO A 24 -5.66 -7.72 -13.85
CA PRO A 24 -5.21 -8.73 -14.81
C PRO A 24 -4.78 -8.17 -16.17
N ASN A 25 -5.17 -6.92 -16.49
CA ASN A 25 -4.78 -6.21 -17.71
C ASN A 25 -3.79 -5.07 -17.42
N GLY A 26 -3.22 -5.02 -16.22
CA GLY A 26 -2.27 -4.00 -15.81
C GLY A 26 -0.99 -4.00 -16.66
N GLU A 27 -0.44 -2.82 -16.92
CA GLU A 27 0.88 -2.69 -17.55
C GLU A 27 1.99 -3.11 -16.57
N GLU A 28 3.18 -3.40 -17.08
CA GLU A 28 4.35 -3.63 -16.22
C GLU A 28 4.68 -2.41 -15.35
N ALA A 29 5.23 -2.66 -14.17
CA ALA A 29 5.56 -1.62 -13.20
C ALA A 29 6.79 -2.00 -12.38
N SER A 30 7.62 -0.99 -12.10
CA SER A 30 8.62 -1.11 -11.04
C SER A 30 7.93 -0.89 -9.71
N VAL A 31 8.28 -1.68 -8.70
CA VAL A 31 7.61 -1.71 -7.41
C VAL A 31 8.61 -1.67 -6.27
N SER A 32 8.33 -0.83 -5.29
CA SER A 32 8.87 -0.95 -3.94
C SER A 32 7.91 -1.83 -3.14
N LEU A 33 8.38 -3.03 -2.80
CA LEU A 33 7.69 -3.98 -1.95
C LEU A 33 8.31 -3.93 -0.57
N VAL A 34 7.57 -3.40 0.38
CA VAL A 34 7.95 -3.32 1.78
C VAL A 34 7.30 -4.47 2.53
N LEU A 35 8.09 -5.27 3.24
CA LEU A 35 7.60 -6.41 4.00
C LEU A 35 8.21 -6.45 5.39
N ALA A 36 7.36 -6.67 6.38
CA ALA A 36 7.77 -6.95 7.73
C ALA A 36 8.64 -8.23 7.77
N PRO A 37 9.68 -8.27 8.61
CA PRO A 37 10.34 -9.53 8.95
C PRO A 37 9.34 -10.56 9.49
N GLU A 38 9.65 -11.84 9.34
CA GLU A 38 8.78 -12.92 9.81
C GLU A 38 8.40 -12.75 11.30
N GLY A 39 7.12 -12.96 11.62
CA GLY A 39 6.58 -12.78 12.96
C GLY A 39 6.42 -11.32 13.41
N THR A 40 6.81 -10.34 12.59
CA THR A 40 6.71 -8.91 12.91
C THR A 40 5.51 -8.27 12.23
N TRP A 41 4.86 -7.34 12.92
CA TRP A 41 3.77 -6.53 12.40
C TRP A 41 3.64 -5.24 13.22
N LEU A 42 2.97 -4.24 12.66
CA LEU A 42 2.56 -3.04 13.38
C LEU A 42 1.03 -2.92 13.37
N PRO A 43 0.41 -2.30 14.38
CA PRO A 43 -0.95 -1.82 14.25
C PRO A 43 -1.09 -0.91 13.03
N PHE A 44 -2.19 -1.01 12.29
CA PHE A 44 -2.41 -0.18 11.10
C PHE A 44 -2.45 1.32 11.41
N ASP A 45 -2.92 1.68 12.60
CA ASP A 45 -2.96 3.04 13.13
C ASP A 45 -1.64 3.47 13.80
N ASP A 46 -0.60 2.65 13.74
CA ASP A 46 0.72 3.01 14.24
C ASP A 46 1.20 4.33 13.61
N PRO A 47 1.77 5.25 14.40
CA PRO A 47 2.24 6.54 13.89
C PRO A 47 3.24 6.42 12.74
N ALA A 48 4.10 5.40 12.70
CA ALA A 48 5.05 5.18 11.62
C ALA A 48 4.35 4.82 10.31
N VAL A 49 3.31 3.96 10.38
CA VAL A 49 2.48 3.57 9.23
C VAL A 49 1.69 4.78 8.72
N SER A 50 1.03 5.51 9.62
CA SER A 50 0.27 6.71 9.28
C SER A 50 1.15 7.81 8.67
N HIS A 51 2.36 8.00 9.19
CA HIS A 51 3.34 8.94 8.64
C HIS A 51 3.78 8.51 7.23
N ALA A 52 4.08 7.22 7.01
CA ALA A 52 4.48 6.72 5.70
C ALA A 52 3.37 6.92 4.66
N ILE A 53 2.12 6.57 4.98
CA ILE A 53 0.95 6.83 4.13
C ILE A 53 0.88 8.31 3.75
N ARG A 54 0.95 9.20 4.76
CA ARG A 54 0.90 10.64 4.53
C ARG A 54 2.04 11.13 3.65
N ALA A 55 3.26 10.63 3.87
CA ALA A 55 4.43 11.01 3.10
C ALA A 55 4.31 10.59 1.62
N VAL A 56 3.76 9.40 1.33
CA VAL A 56 3.50 8.98 -0.06
C VAL A 56 2.43 9.86 -0.70
N LEU A 57 1.33 10.13 0.01
CA LEU A 57 0.21 10.93 -0.51
C LEU A 57 0.55 12.41 -0.72
N LEU A 58 1.44 12.99 0.10
CA LEU A 58 1.95 14.35 -0.09
C LEU A 58 3.10 14.44 -1.09
N GLY A 59 3.72 13.30 -1.40
CA GLY A 59 4.83 13.21 -2.34
C GLY A 59 4.38 13.24 -3.79
N ARG A 60 5.25 12.76 -4.68
CA ARG A 60 4.87 12.54 -6.08
C ARG A 60 3.90 11.35 -6.15
N PRO A 61 2.79 11.46 -6.92
CA PRO A 61 1.81 10.39 -6.99
C PRO A 61 2.43 9.10 -7.56
N ALA A 62 2.24 8.02 -6.82
CA ALA A 62 2.48 6.67 -7.32
C ALA A 62 1.35 6.24 -8.26
N ASP A 63 1.65 5.33 -9.19
CA ASP A 63 0.63 4.76 -10.08
C ASP A 63 -0.25 3.75 -9.33
N VAL A 64 0.30 3.10 -8.30
CA VAL A 64 -0.43 2.24 -7.37
C VAL A 64 0.19 2.33 -5.98
N LEU A 65 -0.66 2.35 -4.95
CA LEU A 65 -0.23 2.32 -3.55
C LEU A 65 -1.20 1.44 -2.74
N SER A 66 -0.73 0.37 -2.12
CA SER A 66 -1.56 -0.42 -1.22
C SER A 66 -0.79 -0.89 0.01
N THR A 67 -1.43 -0.89 1.17
CA THR A 67 -0.90 -1.52 2.37
C THR A 67 -1.22 -3.01 2.37
N LEU A 68 -0.28 -3.82 2.84
CA LEU A 68 -0.42 -5.24 3.03
C LEU A 68 -0.80 -5.52 4.49
N LEU A 69 -1.92 -6.21 4.68
CA LEU A 69 -2.40 -6.57 6.01
C LEU A 69 -2.43 -8.09 6.17
N ARG A 70 -2.13 -8.58 7.37
CA ARG A 70 -2.31 -10.02 7.67
C ARG A 70 -3.76 -10.35 8.02
N ASP A 71 -4.44 -9.42 8.66
CA ASP A 71 -5.86 -9.45 8.99
C ASP A 71 -6.45 -8.05 8.80
N ASP A 72 -7.39 -7.61 9.64
CA ASP A 72 -8.05 -6.31 9.49
C ASP A 72 -7.27 -5.15 10.11
N PHE A 73 -6.20 -5.43 10.87
CA PHE A 73 -5.48 -4.39 11.63
C PHE A 73 -3.97 -4.59 11.70
N ARG A 74 -3.43 -5.78 11.39
CA ARG A 74 -1.99 -6.02 11.39
C ARG A 74 -1.36 -5.60 10.06
N PHE A 75 -0.71 -4.45 10.07
CA PHE A 75 0.15 -3.99 8.98
C PHE A 75 1.41 -4.86 8.91
N VAL A 76 1.65 -5.45 7.74
CA VAL A 76 2.81 -6.31 7.47
C VAL A 76 3.62 -5.84 6.25
N GLY A 77 3.24 -4.74 5.62
CA GLY A 77 3.98 -4.24 4.47
C GLY A 77 3.19 -3.25 3.62
N ALA A 78 3.80 -2.85 2.51
CA ALA A 78 3.16 -1.99 1.52
C ALA A 78 3.74 -2.26 0.13
N ILE A 79 2.95 -1.92 -0.88
CA ILE A 79 3.34 -1.93 -2.28
C ILE A 79 3.15 -0.52 -2.81
N THR A 80 4.24 0.07 -3.29
CA THR A 80 4.24 1.33 -4.03
C THR A 80 4.77 1.05 -5.44
N GLY A 81 3.96 1.28 -6.47
CA GLY A 81 4.33 1.02 -7.85
C GLY A 81 4.34 2.27 -8.70
N VAL A 82 5.30 2.33 -9.63
CA VAL A 82 5.39 3.37 -10.66
C VAL A 82 5.64 2.75 -12.03
N ARG A 83 5.09 3.37 -13.07
CA ARG A 83 5.35 3.02 -14.46
C ARG A 83 6.43 3.94 -15.02
N GLY A 84 7.41 3.36 -15.71
CA GLY A 84 8.54 4.11 -16.29
C GLY A 84 9.72 4.29 -15.32
N ARG A 85 10.18 5.53 -15.07
CA ARG A 85 11.46 5.80 -14.38
C ARG A 85 11.48 5.31 -12.92
N GLU A 86 12.18 4.20 -12.69
CA GLU A 86 12.34 3.49 -11.41
C GLU A 86 12.92 4.34 -10.26
N GLY A 87 13.67 5.40 -10.59
CA GLY A 87 14.33 6.27 -9.61
C GLY A 87 13.37 6.91 -8.59
N ARG A 88 12.06 6.89 -8.85
CA ARG A 88 11.02 7.37 -7.92
C ARG A 88 10.83 6.47 -6.70
N LEU A 89 11.25 5.21 -6.76
CA LEU A 89 11.05 4.22 -5.69
C LEU A 89 12.20 4.14 -4.69
N ALA A 90 13.33 4.82 -4.97
CA ALA A 90 14.51 4.77 -4.11
C ALA A 90 14.24 5.33 -2.71
N ASP A 91 13.34 6.32 -2.61
CA ASP A 91 13.00 7.03 -1.37
C ASP A 91 11.58 6.70 -0.87
N ASP A 92 11.08 5.49 -1.14
CA ASP A 92 9.76 5.06 -0.65
C ASP A 92 9.66 5.26 0.89
N PRO A 93 8.76 6.11 1.38
CA PRO A 93 8.55 6.34 2.80
C PRO A 93 8.32 5.07 3.63
N PHE A 94 7.70 4.04 3.04
CA PHE A 94 7.48 2.76 3.73
C PHE A 94 8.78 2.00 4.00
N GLY A 95 9.85 2.26 3.24
CA GLY A 95 11.18 1.69 3.47
C GLY A 95 11.81 2.12 4.81
N ARG A 96 11.23 3.10 5.50
CA ARG A 96 11.60 3.49 6.88
C ARG A 96 10.87 2.67 7.95
N VAL A 97 9.77 2.00 7.59
CA VAL A 97 8.95 1.19 8.51
C VAL A 97 9.48 -0.24 8.54
N PHE A 98 9.66 -0.85 7.36
CA PHE A 98 10.23 -2.18 7.21
C PHE A 98 11.18 -2.22 6.00
N PRO A 99 12.01 -3.28 5.87
CA PRO A 99 12.88 -3.43 4.70
C PRO A 99 12.11 -3.35 3.38
N SER A 100 12.64 -2.58 2.44
CA SER A 100 12.11 -2.45 1.09
C SER A 100 12.90 -3.30 0.10
N LEU A 101 12.18 -4.00 -0.77
CA LEU A 101 12.72 -4.71 -1.92
C LEU A 101 12.19 -4.04 -3.18
N ARG A 102 13.10 -3.66 -4.08
CA ARG A 102 12.72 -3.18 -5.41
C ARG A 102 12.61 -4.35 -6.36
N VAL A 103 11.44 -4.51 -6.96
CA VAL A 103 11.16 -5.60 -7.90
C VAL A 103 10.51 -5.05 -9.16
N HIS A 104 10.80 -5.68 -10.29
CA HIS A 104 10.02 -5.47 -11.51
C HIS A 104 8.83 -6.43 -11.49
N VAL A 105 7.63 -5.90 -11.70
CA VAL A 105 6.41 -6.67 -11.82
C VAL A 105 5.98 -6.64 -13.28
N GLY A 106 5.88 -7.82 -13.89
CA GLY A 106 5.38 -7.96 -15.25
C GLY A 106 3.93 -7.50 -15.41
N ALA A 107 3.50 -7.36 -16.65
CA ALA A 107 2.11 -7.03 -16.96
C ALA A 107 1.13 -8.08 -16.39
N GLY A 108 -0.09 -7.63 -16.11
CA GLY A 108 -1.22 -8.46 -15.67
C GLY A 108 -1.31 -8.73 -14.17
N LEU A 109 -0.59 -7.97 -13.35
CA LEU A 109 -0.74 -8.03 -11.89
C LEU A 109 -1.22 -6.71 -11.28
N LEU A 110 -0.61 -5.57 -11.64
CA LEU A 110 -0.85 -4.29 -10.96
C LEU A 110 -1.61 -3.27 -11.81
N GLY A 111 -2.72 -2.79 -11.27
CA GLY A 111 -3.55 -1.75 -11.86
C GLY A 111 -3.01 -0.34 -11.68
N ARG A 112 -3.80 0.66 -12.09
CA ARG A 112 -3.62 2.05 -11.66
C ARG A 112 -4.59 2.34 -10.52
N MET A 113 -4.06 2.86 -9.43
CA MET A 113 -4.83 3.37 -8.31
C MET A 113 -4.24 4.72 -7.89
N LEU A 114 -4.81 5.79 -8.44
CA LEU A 114 -4.44 7.16 -8.10
C LEU A 114 -4.89 7.47 -6.68
N ALA A 115 -3.93 7.43 -5.76
CA ALA A 115 -4.07 7.62 -4.33
C ALA A 115 -5.00 6.59 -3.65
N ALA A 116 -4.67 6.21 -2.41
CA ALA A 116 -5.62 5.50 -1.57
C ALA A 116 -6.89 6.36 -1.51
N ALA A 117 -8.01 5.87 -2.06
CA ALA A 117 -9.29 6.41 -1.65
C ALA A 117 -9.29 6.32 -0.13
N GLY A 118 -9.59 7.44 0.53
CA GLY A 118 -9.65 7.51 1.97
C GLY A 118 -10.38 6.30 2.57
N PRO A 119 -10.03 5.92 3.79
CA PRO A 119 -10.20 4.58 4.30
C PRO A 119 -11.67 4.19 4.39
N THR A 120 -12.08 3.26 3.53
CA THR A 120 -13.37 2.56 3.68
C THR A 120 -13.39 1.71 4.97
N MET A 121 -12.28 1.62 5.72
CA MET A 121 -12.18 0.91 7.01
C MET A 121 -11.78 1.78 8.23
N GLN A 122 -11.67 3.10 8.12
CA GLN A 122 -11.57 3.97 9.32
C GLN A 122 -12.99 4.35 9.77
N ARG A 123 -13.85 3.35 10.01
CA ARG A 123 -15.24 3.57 10.47
C ARG A 123 -15.43 3.42 11.98
N HIS A 124 -14.39 3.11 12.76
CA HIS A 124 -14.49 2.96 14.23
C HIS A 124 -13.48 3.78 15.06
N GLY A 125 -12.68 4.65 14.45
CA GLY A 125 -11.85 5.61 15.16
C GLY A 125 -12.49 6.99 15.14
N SER A 126 -13.06 7.40 16.27
CA SER A 126 -13.67 8.70 16.56
C SER A 126 -13.15 9.89 15.74
N ALA A 127 -14.08 10.56 15.04
CA ALA A 127 -14.08 11.96 14.63
C ALA A 127 -12.73 12.71 14.70
N ASN A 128 -11.96 12.70 13.61
CA ASN A 128 -10.99 13.77 13.36
C ASN A 128 -10.93 14.08 11.86
N PRO A 129 -11.17 15.34 11.45
CA PRO A 129 -11.07 15.75 10.05
C PRO A 129 -9.59 15.76 9.61
N TRP A 130 -9.29 14.98 8.57
CA TRP A 130 -8.00 14.93 7.88
C TRP A 130 -7.70 16.26 7.15
N PRO A 131 -6.42 16.58 6.87
CA PRO A 131 -5.93 17.95 6.62
C PRO A 131 -6.31 18.58 5.25
N ALA A 132 -7.26 17.99 4.53
CA ALA A 132 -7.85 18.56 3.30
C ALA A 132 -9.34 18.91 3.45
N GLY A 133 -9.91 18.80 4.66
CA GLY A 133 -11.25 19.30 4.95
C GLY A 133 -11.23 20.81 5.22
N VAL A 134 -11.82 21.60 4.33
CA VAL A 134 -12.17 23.00 4.61
C VAL A 134 -13.18 23.04 5.75
N PHE A 135 -12.92 23.85 6.78
CA PHE A 135 -13.95 24.23 7.76
C PHE A 135 -14.90 25.21 7.08
N GLY A 136 -16.06 24.72 6.66
CA GLY A 136 -17.17 25.57 6.23
C GLY A 136 -17.90 26.14 7.45
N SER A 137 -18.01 27.47 7.49
CA SER A 137 -18.74 28.31 8.45
C SER A 137 -20.21 27.96 8.58
#